data_AF-A0A0F3LD88-F1
#
_entry.id   AF-A0A0F3LD88-F1
#
_cell.length_a   1.000
_cell.length_b   1.000
_cell.length_c   1.000
_cell.angle_alpha   90.00
_cell.angle_beta   90.00
_cell.angle_gamma   90.00
#
_symmetry.space_group_name_H-M   'P 1'
#
loop_
_entity.id
_entity.type
_entity.pdbx_description
1 polymer ?
#
loop_
_entity_poly.entity_id
_entity_poly.type
_entity_poly.pdbx_seq_one_letter_code
_entity_poly.pdbx_strand_id
1 'polypeptide(L)' 'MTMDARILHARSGVTLELKGDVYAVSSLRLSDPATFSEEADAQRAFDDEVAASEQDPELMSRLGGA' A
#
# COMPACT_ATOMS: atom_id res chain seq x y z
N MET A 1 16.05 17.72 -6.33
CA MET A 1 16.06 16.72 -5.25
C MET A 1 14.70 16.06 -5.29
N THR A 2 14.58 14.92 -5.97
CA THR A 2 13.32 14.17 -6.04
C THR A 2 13.12 13.51 -4.69
N MET A 3 12.12 13.98 -3.96
CA MET A 3 11.80 13.47 -2.65
C MET A 3 10.87 12.26 -2.85
N ASP A 4 11.45 11.06 -2.86
CA ASP A 4 10.69 9.80 -2.86
C ASP A 4 9.88 9.76 -1.55
N ALA A 5 8.60 10.12 -1.61
CA ALA A 5 7.68 10.01 -0.48
C ALA A 5 7.23 8.55 -0.37
N ARG A 6 7.36 7.96 0.82
CA ARG A 6 6.95 6.57 1.07
C ARG A 6 6.15 6.49 2.34
N ILE A 7 4.94 5.96 2.23
CA ILE A 7 4.03 5.70 3.34
C ILE A 7 3.92 4.18 3.50
N LEU A 8 4.15 3.68 4.71
CA LEU A 8 4.02 2.26 5.06
C LEU A 8 2.97 2.09 6.14
N HIS A 9 1.95 1.28 5.86
CA HIS A 9 1.01 0.81 6.85
C HIS A 9 1.44 -0.56 7.39
N ALA A 10 2.25 -0.55 8.45
CA ALA A 10 2.85 -1.76 9.02
C ALA A 10 1.83 -2.83 9.45
N ARG A 11 0.62 -2.42 9.82
CA ARG A 11 -0.45 -3.33 10.26
C ARG A 11 -1.04 -4.18 9.13
N SER A 12 -1.09 -3.65 7.92
CA SER A 12 -1.62 -4.34 6.74
C SER A 12 -0.53 -4.77 5.76
N GLY A 13 0.69 -4.28 5.92
CA GLY A 13 1.79 -4.51 4.97
C GLY A 13 1.58 -3.79 3.64
N VAL A 14 0.76 -2.74 3.61
CA VAL A 14 0.51 -1.92 2.42
C VAL A 14 1.47 -0.74 2.40
N THR A 15 1.99 -0.41 1.23
CA THR A 15 2.93 0.67 0.98
C THR A 15 2.45 1.54 -0.17
N LEU A 16 2.60 2.85 -0.02
CA LEU A 16 2.41 3.83 -1.08
C LEU A 16 3.73 4.56 -1.29
N GLU A 17 4.30 4.42 -2.49
CA GLU A 17 5.57 5.03 -2.89
C GLU A 17 5.35 6.03 -4.02
N LEU A 18 5.87 7.25 -3.90
CA LEU A 18 5.96 8.21 -5.01
C LEU A 18 7.31 8.03 -5.71
N LYS A 19 7.29 7.48 -6.93
CA LYS A 19 8.47 7.28 -7.78
C LYS A 19 8.48 8.32 -8.89
N GLY A 20 9.16 9.44 -8.64
CA GLY A 20 9.21 10.57 -9.57
C GLY A 20 7.87 11.29 -9.63
N ASP A 21 7.07 10.96 -10.65
CA ASP A 21 5.76 11.57 -10.93
C ASP A 21 4.61 10.54 -10.87
N VAL A 22 4.91 9.31 -10.44
CA VAL A 22 3.95 8.21 -10.41
C VAL A 22 3.86 7.65 -9.00
N TYR A 23 2.64 7.48 -8.52
CA TYR A 23 2.35 6.85 -7.25
C TYR A 23 2.19 5.34 -7.45
N ALA A 24 2.82 4.53 -6.61
CA ALA A 24 2.78 3.08 -6.66
C ALA A 24 2.31 2.53 -5.31
N VAL A 25 1.17 1.83 -5.31
CA VAL A 25 0.64 1.10 -4.17
C VAL A 25 1.06 -0.35 -4.29
N SER A 26 1.78 -0.86 -3.30
CA SER A 26 2.14 -2.28 -3.19
C SER A 26 1.63 -2.84 -1.87
N SER A 27 1.10 -4.05 -1.86
CA SER A 27 0.69 -4.75 -0.65
C SER A 27 1.19 -6.18 -0.65
N LEU A 28 1.11 -6.84 0.49
CA LEU A 28 1.39 -8.27 0.60
C LEU A 28 0.34 -9.15 -0.12
N ARG A 29 -0.83 -8.59 -0.49
CA ARG A 29 -1.88 -9.27 -1.27
C ARG A 29 -1.66 -9.11 -2.77
N LEU A 30 -1.22 -7.92 -3.18
CA LEU A 30 -1.02 -7.58 -4.58
C LEU A 30 0.22 -8.29 -5.11
N SER A 31 0.05 -9.05 -6.19
CA SER A 31 1.18 -9.67 -6.89
C SER A 31 2.03 -8.64 -7.63
N ASP A 32 1.40 -7.55 -8.09
CA ASP A 32 2.06 -6.44 -8.78
C ASP A 32 1.61 -5.08 -8.20
N PRO A 33 2.51 -4.08 -8.13
CA PRO A 33 2.17 -2.74 -7.68
C PRO A 33 1.12 -2.07 -8.57
N ALA A 34 0.09 -1.48 -7.97
CA ALA A 34 -0.86 -0.63 -8.69
C ALA A 34 -0.26 0.77 -8.85
N THR A 35 -0.16 1.27 -10.07
CA THR A 35 0.42 2.59 -10.37
C THR A 35 -0.65 3.61 -10.74
N PHE A 36 -0.52 4.83 -10.24
CA PHE A 36 -1.46 5.93 -10.42
C PHE A 36 -0.71 7.21 -10.75
N SER A 37 -1.28 8.05 -11.62
CA SER A 37 -0.73 9.36 -11.97
C SER A 37 -1.17 10.46 -10.98
N GLU A 38 -2.32 10.27 -10.33
CA GLU A 38 -2.89 11.24 -9.40
C GLU A 38 -2.74 10.75 -7.96
N GLU A 39 -2.34 11.65 -7.05
CA GLU A 39 -2.19 11.35 -5.63
C GLU A 39 -3.49 10.88 -5.00
N ALA A 40 -4.61 11.52 -5.35
CA ALA A 40 -5.92 11.23 -4.78
C ALA A 40 -6.37 9.79 -5.10
N ASP A 41 -6.12 9.33 -6.34
CA ASP A 41 -6.43 7.97 -6.74
C ASP A 41 -5.51 6.96 -6.04
N ALA A 42 -4.22 7.30 -5.91
CA ALA A 42 -3.26 6.45 -5.22
C ALA A 42 -3.56 6.30 -3.73
N GLN A 43 -3.94 7.40 -3.08
CA GLN A 43 -4.29 7.42 -1.67
C GLN A 43 -5.57 6.61 -1.43
N ARG A 44 -6.57 6.76 -2.31
CA ARG A 44 -7.80 5.97 -2.23
C ARG A 44 -7.54 4.48 -2.42
N ALA A 45 -6.73 4.12 -3.42
CA ALA A 45 -6.34 2.73 -3.65
C ALA A 45 -5.53 2.15 -2.48
N PHE A 46 -4.67 2.97 -1.86
CA PHE A 46 -3.95 2.60 -0.65
C PHE A 46 -4.91 2.31 0.51
N ASP A 47 -5.87 3.19 0.79
CA ASP A 47 -6.83 3.02 1.89
C ASP A 47 -7.75 1.80 1.65
N ASP A 48 -8.20 1.58 0.41
CA ASP A 48 -8.99 0.40 0.02
C ASP A 48 -8.18 -0.89 0.22
N GLU A 49 -6.90 -0.89 -0.15
CA GLU A 49 -6.01 -2.04 0.00
C GLU A 49 -5.65 -2.29 1.47
N VAL A 50 -5.51 -1.24 2.29
CA VAL A 50 -5.37 -1.34 3.75
C VAL A 50 -6.60 -2.01 4.33
N ALA A 51 -7.80 -1.55 4.00
CA ALA A 51 -9.05 -2.13 4.48
C ALA A 51 -9.21 -3.59 4.04
N ALA A 52 -8.90 -3.90 2.77
CA ALA A 52 -8.96 -5.27 2.25
C ALA A 52 -7.93 -6.21 2.91
N SER A 53 -6.76 -5.69 3.25
CA SER A 53 -5.73 -6.44 3.98
C SER A 53 -6.10 -6.64 5.45
N GLU A 54 -6.68 -5.65 6.11
CA GLU A 54 -7.19 -5.76 7.49
C GLU A 54 -8.38 -6.72 7.61
N GLN A 55 -9.18 -6.83 6.54
CA GLN A 55 -10.25 -7.82 6.45
C GLN A 55 -9.76 -9.23 6.12
N ASP A 56 -8.47 -9.40 5.83
CA ASP A 56 -7.87 -10.69 5.51
C ASP A 56 -7.34 -11.39 6.77
N PRO A 57 -8.05 -12.42 7.28
CA PRO A 57 -7.68 -13.07 8.53
C PRO A 57 -6.35 -13.85 8.42
N GLU A 58 -5.97 -14.31 7.22
CA GLU A 58 -4.70 -15.01 7.01
C GLU A 58 -3.52 -14.04 7.07
N LEU A 59 -3.67 -12.85 6.48
CA LEU A 59 -2.69 -11.78 6.56
C LEU A 59 -2.57 -11.21 7.97
N MET A 60 -3.69 -10.95 8.63
CA MET A 60 -3.69 -10.49 10.02
C MET A 60 -3.07 -11.52 10.96
N SER A 61 -3.29 -12.83 10.75
CA SER A 61 -2.58 -13.87 11.50
C SER A 61 -1.08 -13.88 11.22
N ARG A 62 -0.65 -13.63 9.98
CA ARG A 62 0.78 -13.56 9.63
C ARG A 62 1.47 -12.31 10.19
N LEU A 63 0.75 -11.20 10.26
CA LEU A 63 1.29 -9.91 10.73
C LEU A 63 1.19 -9.75 12.26
N GLY A 64 0.19 -10.37 12.90
CA GLY A 64 -0.02 -10.33 14.35
C GLY A 64 0.42 -11.58 15.11
N GLY A 65 0.87 -12.63 14.41
CA GLY A 65 1.33 -13.88 15.01
C GLY A 65 2.83 -13.86 15.31
N ALA A 66 3.22 -13.14 16.36
CA ALA A 66 4.51 -13.26 17.03
C ALA A 66 4.34 -13.16 18.55
#